data_AF-A0A5B0IF93-F1
#
_entry.id   AF-A0A5B0IF93-F1
#
_cell.length_a   1.000
_cell.length_b   1.000
_cell.length_c   1.000
_cell.angle_alpha   90.00
_cell.angle_beta   90.00
_cell.angle_gamma   90.00
#
_symmetry.space_group_name_H-M   'P 1'
#
loop_
_entity.id
_entity.type
_entity.pdbx_description
1 polymer ?
#
loop_
_entity_poly.entity_id
_entity_poly.type
_entity_poly.pdbx_seq_one_letter_code
_entity_poly.pdbx_strand_id
1 'polypeptide(L)' 'MPENTTSEEQTLIAAAEKLTQCDGYVVLAVDPQTGEVDAHGPFDGMTATIKADQLRRDFDRGGLEDVSIGVVRLHSQA' A
#
# COMPACT_ATOMS: atom_id res chain seq x y z
N MET A 1 3.21 18.64 -37.57
CA MET A 1 3.79 17.49 -36.85
C MET A 1 3.02 17.31 -35.55
N PRO A 2 1.96 16.49 -35.50
CA PRO A 2 1.15 16.26 -34.29
C PRO A 2 1.35 14.88 -33.64
N GLU A 3 2.30 14.07 -34.12
CA GLU A 3 2.39 12.64 -33.75
C GLU A 3 2.93 12.42 -32.32
N ASN A 4 3.58 13.41 -31.71
CA ASN A 4 4.22 13.26 -30.40
C ASN A 4 3.23 13.29 -29.23
N THR A 5 2.14 14.06 -29.34
CA THR A 5 1.17 14.26 -28.25
C THR A 5 0.39 12.98 -27.92
N THR A 6 0.01 12.22 -28.95
CA THR A 6 -0.74 10.97 -28.79
C THR A 6 0.09 9.88 -28.13
N SER A 7 1.41 9.84 -28.37
CA SER A 7 2.32 8.84 -27.78
C SER A 7 2.60 9.10 -26.29
N GLU A 8 2.76 10.37 -25.90
CA GLU A 8 2.90 10.76 -24.49
C GLU A 8 1.60 10.50 -23.70
N GLU A 9 0.45 10.83 -24.28
CA GLU A 9 -0.87 10.58 -23.67
C GLU A 9 -1.13 9.08 -23.47
N GLN A 10 -0.83 8.23 -24.45
CA GLN A 10 -0.92 6.78 -24.32
C GLN A 10 -0.01 6.21 -23.23
N THR A 11 1.19 6.77 -23.08
CA THR A 11 2.14 6.36 -22.03
C THR A 11 1.60 6.70 -20.64
N LEU A 12 0.99 7.88 -20.47
CA LEU A 12 0.36 8.30 -19.22
C LEU A 12 -0.86 7.44 -18.87
N ILE A 13 -1.70 7.09 -19.85
CA ILE A 13 -2.84 6.19 -19.66
C ILE A 13 -2.37 4.80 -19.20
N ALA A 14 -1.37 4.22 -19.88
CA ALA A 14 -0.83 2.92 -19.51
C ALA A 14 -0.19 2.93 -18.10
N ALA A 15 0.49 4.02 -17.72
CA ALA A 15 1.03 4.20 -16.39
C ALA A 15 -0.08 4.31 -15.33
N ALA A 16 -1.15 5.04 -15.62
CA ALA A 16 -2.32 5.14 -14.74
C ALA A 16 -3.03 3.79 -14.57
N GLU A 17 -3.18 3.01 -15.64
CA GLU A 17 -3.73 1.66 -15.58
C GLU A 17 -2.87 0.74 -14.71
N LYS A 18 -1.54 0.76 -14.87
CA LYS A 18 -0.61 0.03 -13.97
C LYS A 18 -0.74 0.47 -12.51
N LEU A 19 -0.96 1.76 -12.24
CA LEU A 19 -1.23 2.27 -10.88
C LEU A 19 -2.61 1.87 -10.33
N THR A 20 -3.55 1.47 -11.18
CA THR A 20 -4.83 0.88 -10.72
C THR A 20 -4.72 -0.62 -10.48
N GLN A 21 -3.74 -1.26 -11.10
CA GLN A 21 -3.45 -2.68 -10.94
C GLN A 21 -2.97 -2.96 -9.51
N CYS A 22 -3.64 -3.88 -8.83
CA CYS A 22 -3.39 -4.21 -7.44
C CYS A 22 -2.93 -5.66 -7.38
N ASP A 23 -1.61 -5.87 -7.34
CA ASP A 23 -1.01 -7.21 -7.33
C ASP A 23 -1.13 -7.89 -5.96
N GLY A 24 -1.45 -7.10 -4.94
CA GLY A 24 -1.71 -7.56 -3.59
C GLY A 24 -1.79 -6.37 -2.64
N TYR A 25 -1.85 -6.67 -1.35
CA TYR A 25 -1.88 -5.68 -0.29
C TYR A 25 -0.74 -5.93 0.68
N VAL A 26 -0.22 -4.84 1.24
CA VAL A 26 0.73 -4.84 2.35
C VAL A 26 0.07 -4.11 3.52
N VAL A 27 0.27 -4.61 4.73
CA VAL A 27 -0.10 -3.89 5.95
C VAL A 27 1.13 -3.16 6.46
N LEU A 28 1.05 -1.85 6.58
CA LEU A 28 2.08 -1.01 7.15
C LEU A 28 1.74 -0.69 8.61
N ALA A 29 2.73 -0.81 9.49
CA ALA A 29 2.69 -0.23 10.82
C ALA A 29 3.72 0.91 10.88
N VAL A 30 3.27 2.11 11.21
CA VAL A 30 4.11 3.32 11.23
C VAL A 30 4.09 3.89 12.64
N ASP A 31 5.24 3.89 13.29
CA ASP A 31 5.44 4.58 14.57
C ASP A 31 5.78 6.06 14.31
N PRO A 32 4.88 7.00 14.65
CA PRO A 32 5.13 8.41 14.42
C PRO A 32 6.22 9.01 15.32
N GLN A 33 6.57 8.37 16.44
CA GLN A 33 7.56 8.87 17.38
C GLN A 33 8.99 8.60 16.90
N THR A 34 9.21 7.41 16.35
CA THR A 34 10.53 6.95 15.89
C THR A 34 10.72 7.09 14.38
N GLY A 35 9.63 7.14 13.62
CA GLY A 35 9.64 7.03 12.17
C GLY A 35 9.87 5.59 11.67
N GLU A 36 9.82 4.60 12.55
CA GLU A 36 9.92 3.19 12.18
C GLU A 36 8.70 2.75 11.35
N VAL A 37 8.97 1.96 10.31
CA VAL A 37 7.95 1.44 9.41
C VAL A 37 8.16 -0.05 9.22
N ASP A 38 7.21 -0.83 9.70
CA ASP A 38 7.12 -2.27 9.44
C ASP A 38 6.14 -2.56 8.31
N ALA A 39 6.49 -3.52 7.47
CA ALA A 39 5.67 -3.97 6.34
C ALA A 39 5.39 -5.47 6.44
N HIS A 40 4.11 -5.84 6.33
CA HIS A 40 3.65 -7.23 6.32
C HIS A 40 2.93 -7.56 5.02
N GLY A 41 3.31 -8.64 4.35
CA GLY A 41 2.69 -9.11 3.12
C GLY A 41 3.71 -9.66 2.12
N PRO A 42 3.32 -9.86 0.85
CA PRO A 42 2.01 -9.53 0.27
C PRO A 42 0.88 -10.44 0.74
N PHE A 43 -0.35 -9.90 0.74
CA PHE A 43 -1.60 -10.59 1.07
C PHE A 43 -2.68 -10.31 0.02
N ASP A 44 -3.73 -11.13 -0.01
CA ASP A 44 -5.03 -10.70 -0.57
C ASP A 44 -5.72 -9.68 0.34
N GLY A 45 -6.80 -9.04 -0.15
CA GLY A 45 -7.47 -7.96 0.58
C GLY A 45 -8.14 -8.39 1.89
N MET A 46 -8.67 -9.61 1.97
CA MET A 46 -9.30 -10.12 3.19
C MET A 46 -8.23 -10.42 4.24
N THR A 47 -7.17 -11.14 3.85
CA THR A 47 -6.05 -11.49 4.71
C THR A 47 -5.33 -10.25 5.23
N ALA A 48 -5.15 -9.22 4.39
CA ALA A 48 -4.58 -7.94 4.82
C ALA A 48 -5.45 -7.23 5.86
N THR A 49 -6.77 -7.22 5.68
CA THR A 49 -7.72 -6.59 6.62
C THR A 49 -7.69 -7.30 7.99
N ILE A 50 -7.68 -8.64 7.98
CA ILE A 50 -7.56 -9.43 9.21
C ILE A 50 -6.23 -9.15 9.91
N LYS A 51 -5.11 -9.11 9.15
CA LYS A 51 -3.79 -8.84 9.71
C LYS A 51 -3.71 -7.43 10.30
N ALA A 52 -4.31 -6.43 9.66
CA ALA A 52 -4.36 -5.06 10.15
C ALA A 52 -5.13 -4.95 11.49
N ASP A 53 -6.30 -5.59 11.58
CA ASP A 53 -7.08 -5.63 12.84
C ASP A 53 -6.33 -6.35 13.97
N GLN A 54 -5.65 -7.46 13.66
CA GLN A 54 -4.80 -8.15 14.63
C GLN A 54 -3.67 -7.25 15.14
N LEU A 55 -2.92 -6.61 14.23
CA LEU A 55 -1.83 -5.70 14.61
C LEU A 55 -2.33 -4.55 15.47
N ARG A 56 -3.47 -3.92 15.10
CA ARG A 56 -4.05 -2.84 15.89
C ARG A 56 -4.32 -3.28 17.33
N ARG A 57 -4.97 -4.44 17.51
CA ARG A 57 -5.25 -4.99 18.85
C ARG A 57 -3.99 -5.31 19.64
N ASP A 58 -2.95 -5.79 18.98
CA ASP A 58 -1.68 -6.13 19.62
C ASP A 58 -0.91 -4.87 20.06
N PHE A 59 -0.87 -3.83 19.21
CA PHE A 59 -0.29 -2.53 19.57
C PHE A 59 -1.11 -1.83 20.67
N ASP A 60 -2.44 -1.90 20.64
CA ASP A 60 -3.30 -1.36 21.72
C ASP A 60 -2.99 -2.04 23.06
N ARG A 61 -2.83 -3.37 23.06
CA ARG A 61 -2.45 -4.11 24.26
C ARG A 61 -1.05 -3.74 24.75
N GLY A 62 -0.17 -3.32 23.84
CA GLY A 62 1.18 -2.85 24.13
C GLY A 62 1.28 -1.38 24.55
N GLY A 63 0.17 -0.62 24.58
CA GLY A 63 0.18 0.81 24.88
C GLY A 63 0.79 1.66 23.75
N LEU A 64 0.65 1.21 22.51
CA LEU A 64 1.16 1.86 21.30
C LEU A 64 -0.01 2.33 20.43
N GLU A 65 -0.96 3.07 21.02
CA GLU A 65 -2.18 3.52 20.34
C GLU A 65 -1.94 4.54 19.22
N ASP A 66 -0.79 5.21 19.23
CA ASP A 66 -0.38 6.22 18.24
C ASP A 66 0.25 5.61 16.97
N VAL A 67 0.65 4.33 17.00
CA VAL A 67 1.11 3.61 15.81
C VAL A 67 -0.03 3.55 14.78
N SER A 68 0.25 3.98 13.55
CA SER A 68 -0.74 3.93 12.47
C SER A 68 -0.66 2.60 11.74
N ILE A 69 -1.79 1.89 11.63
CA ILE A 69 -1.90 0.65 10.87
C ILE A 69 -2.71 0.90 9.60
N GLY A 70 -2.11 0.65 8.43
CA GLY A 70 -2.74 0.90 7.13
C GLY A 70 -2.62 -0.29 6.19
N VAL A 71 -3.70 -0.62 5.48
CA VAL A 71 -3.66 -1.56 4.35
C VAL A 71 -3.42 -0.75 3.07
N VAL A 72 -2.31 -1.00 2.39
CA VAL A 72 -1.93 -0.31 1.16
C VAL A 72 -1.83 -1.28 -0.01
N ARG A 73 -2.09 -0.79 -1.21
CA ARG A 73 -1.91 -1.56 -2.45
C ARG A 73 -0.42 -1.77 -2.70
N LEU A 74 -0.04 -2.99 -3.02
CA LEU A 74 1.27 -3.31 -3.56
C LEU A 74 1.21 -3.23 -5.08
N HIS A 75 1.97 -2.29 -5.64
CA HIS A 75 2.25 -2.23 -7.06
C HIS A 75 3.59 -2.92 -7.29
N SER A 76 3.60 -4.05 -7.99
CA SER A 76 4.85 -4.67 -8.43
C SER A 76 5.36 -3.93 -9.67
N GLN A 77 6.66 -3.66 -9.75
CA GLN A 77 7.28 -3.29 -11.02
C GLN A 77 7.37 -4.54 -11.89
N ALA A 78 6.31 -4.83 -12.63
CA ALA A 78 6.36 -5.74 -13.77
C ALA A 78 6.55 -4.94 -15.08
#